data_AF-A0A7S2HL51-F1
#
_entry.id   AF-A0A7S2HL51-F1
#
_cell.length_a   1.000
_cell.length_b   1.000
_cell.length_c   1.000
_cell.angle_alpha   90.00
_cell.angle_beta   90.00
_cell.angle_gamma   90.00
#
_symmetry.space_group_name_H-M   'P 1'
#
loop_
_entity.id
_entity.type
_entity.pdbx_description
1 polymer ?
#
loop_
_entity_poly.entity_id
_entity_poly.type
_entity_poly.pdbx_seq_one_letter_code
_entity_poly.pdbx_strand_id
1 'polypeptide(L)'
;WHQGLSGQSRVIRKNKEKKVAKYKLFKQYKKALRETEDGLGKAVPTISTDPPWAQPADNGDALVAQEPEVSSSALPPAKGSKKQQKPKVSAAAAARRKWEQDQAEVIAEREAAEKAKELRLQEQDAARRRRMEQAAKMKMRTKRGQPVLGFQVERMLESIQQKHRGL
;
A
#
# COMPACT_ATOMS: atom_id res chain seq x y z
N TRP A 1 1.98 15.08 -47.90
CA TRP A 1 2.13 14.31 -46.64
C TRP A 1 1.62 15.14 -45.45
N HIS A 2 0.30 15.20 -45.22
CA HIS A 2 -0.29 15.87 -44.04
C HIS A 2 -1.39 15.00 -43.43
N GLN A 3 -1.02 13.92 -42.74
CA GLN A 3 -1.96 13.12 -41.93
C GLN A 3 -1.44 12.75 -40.53
N GLY A 4 -0.32 13.33 -40.06
CA GLY A 4 0.32 12.93 -38.78
C GLY A 4 -0.11 13.70 -37.52
N LEU A 5 -0.80 14.85 -37.65
CA LEU A 5 -1.02 15.76 -36.50
C LEU A 5 -2.35 15.54 -35.75
N SER A 6 -3.30 14.77 -36.30
CA SER A 6 -4.65 14.63 -35.70
C SER A 6 -4.70 13.67 -34.49
N GLY A 7 -3.75 12.73 -34.40
CA GLY A 7 -3.67 11.73 -33.33
C GLY A 7 -3.16 12.30 -32.00
N GLN A 8 -2.07 13.07 -32.02
CA GLN A 8 -1.49 13.64 -30.80
C GLN A 8 -2.44 14.64 -30.11
N SER A 9 -3.14 15.47 -30.88
CA SER A 9 -4.13 16.41 -30.33
C SER A 9 -5.35 15.72 -29.68
N ARG A 10 -5.67 14.49 -30.09
CA ARG A 10 -6.74 13.69 -29.49
C ARG A 10 -6.30 13.06 -28.16
N VAL A 11 -5.04 12.61 -28.07
CA VAL A 11 -4.46 12.07 -26.83
C VAL A 11 -4.29 13.15 -25.76
N ILE A 12 -3.85 14.34 -26.15
CA ILE A 12 -3.72 15.48 -25.22
C ILE A 12 -5.09 15.91 -24.66
N ARG A 13 -6.13 15.95 -25.50
CA ARG A 13 -7.51 16.24 -25.07
C ARG A 13 -8.04 15.18 -24.09
N LYS A 14 -7.90 13.90 -24.41
CA LYS A 14 -8.31 12.79 -23.52
C LYS A 14 -7.60 12.84 -22.17
N ASN A 15 -6.31 13.19 -22.14
CA ASN A 15 -5.56 13.32 -20.89
C ASN A 15 -6.00 14.55 -20.06
N LYS A 16 -6.37 15.65 -20.72
CA LYS A 16 -6.92 16.83 -20.04
C LYS A 16 -8.30 16.52 -19.45
N GLU A 17 -9.16 15.83 -20.19
CA GLU A 17 -10.48 15.39 -19.72
C GLU A 17 -10.40 14.44 -18.52
N LYS A 18 -9.48 13.45 -18.56
CA LYS A 18 -9.23 12.56 -17.41
C LYS A 18 -8.80 13.32 -16.15
N LYS A 19 -7.94 14.35 -16.29
CA LYS A 19 -7.54 15.21 -15.17
C LYS A 19 -8.70 16.02 -14.60
N VAL A 20 -9.55 16.58 -15.47
CA VAL A 20 -10.75 17.33 -15.07
C VAL A 20 -11.75 16.42 -14.37
N ALA A 21 -11.99 15.21 -14.89
CA ALA A 21 -12.88 14.22 -14.28
C ALA A 21 -12.39 13.80 -12.87
N LYS A 22 -11.09 13.51 -12.74
CA LYS A 22 -10.48 13.17 -11.43
C LYS A 22 -10.64 14.31 -10.42
N TYR A 23 -10.47 15.55 -10.85
CA TYR A 23 -10.64 16.72 -9.99
C TYR A 23 -12.09 16.93 -9.56
N LYS A 24 -13.06 16.69 -10.44
CA LYS A 24 -14.50 16.74 -10.10
C LYS A 24 -14.88 15.66 -9.08
N LEU A 25 -14.40 14.41 -9.27
CA LEU A 25 -14.62 13.32 -8.32
C LEU A 25 -14.03 13.64 -6.93
N PHE A 26 -12.83 14.21 -6.90
CA PHE A 26 -12.18 14.61 -5.65
C PHE A 26 -12.95 15.73 -4.93
N LYS A 27 -13.51 16.69 -5.67
CA LYS A 27 -14.38 17.73 -5.08
C LYS A 27 -15.67 17.14 -4.48
N GLN A 28 -16.29 16.18 -5.17
CA GLN A 28 -17.48 15.50 -4.65
C GLN A 28 -17.16 14.68 -3.40
N TYR A 29 -16.05 13.94 -3.39
CA TYR A 29 -15.57 13.20 -2.22
C TYR A 29 -15.32 14.11 -1.01
N LYS A 30 -14.64 15.26 -1.21
CA LYS A 30 -14.45 16.26 -0.15
C LYS A 30 -15.74 16.93 0.32
N LYS A 31 -16.80 16.92 -0.50
CA LYS A 31 -18.12 17.43 -0.10
C LYS A 31 -18.85 16.41 0.75
N ALA A 32 -18.84 15.14 0.34
CA ALA A 32 -19.41 14.03 1.10
C ALA A 32 -18.75 13.88 2.48
N LEU A 33 -17.42 14.04 2.58
CA LEU A 33 -16.73 14.03 3.87
C LEU A 33 -17.18 15.16 4.81
N ARG A 34 -17.43 16.36 4.28
CA ARG A 34 -17.97 17.47 5.09
C ARG A 34 -19.41 17.24 5.49
N GLU A 35 -20.22 16.67 4.61
CA GLU A 35 -21.60 16.28 4.92
C GLU A 35 -21.65 15.16 5.98
N THR A 36 -20.65 14.29 6.07
CA THR A 36 -20.52 13.31 7.17
C THR A 36 -20.02 13.95 8.47
N GLU A 37 -19.09 14.91 8.41
CA GLU A 37 -18.57 15.61 9.60
C GLU A 37 -19.65 16.51 10.23
N ASP A 38 -20.46 17.19 9.42
CA ASP A 38 -21.59 18.01 9.90
C ASP A 38 -22.79 17.15 10.38
N GLY A 39 -22.84 15.87 10.02
CA GLY A 39 -23.85 14.90 10.47
C GLY A 39 -23.48 14.12 11.74
N LEU A 40 -22.21 14.09 12.13
CA LEU A 40 -21.69 13.34 13.28
C LEU A 40 -21.79 14.11 14.61
N GLY A 41 -22.41 15.30 14.61
CA GLY A 41 -22.68 16.10 15.81
C GLY A 41 -23.93 15.71 16.61
N LYS A 42 -24.76 14.76 16.14
CA LYS A 42 -25.94 14.28 16.88
C LYS A 42 -26.10 12.77 16.71
N ALA A 43 -26.04 12.06 17.83
CA ALA A 43 -26.25 10.62 18.03
C ALA A 43 -25.03 9.72 17.77
N VAL A 44 -24.05 9.81 18.67
CA VAL A 44 -23.26 8.63 19.05
C VAL A 44 -24.04 7.91 20.16
N PRO A 45 -24.73 6.77 19.91
CA PRO A 45 -24.97 5.86 21.01
C PRO A 45 -23.59 5.36 21.45
N THR A 46 -23.27 5.55 22.73
CA THR A 46 -22.09 4.99 23.38
C THR A 46 -22.15 3.46 23.27
N ILE A 47 -21.66 2.92 22.15
CA ILE A 47 -21.44 1.50 22.00
C ILE A 47 -20.16 1.22 22.79
N SER A 48 -20.37 0.73 24.01
CA SER A 48 -19.37 0.08 24.85
C SER A 48 -18.43 -0.75 23.97
N THR A 49 -17.16 -0.34 23.93
CA THR A 49 -16.08 -1.02 23.22
C THR A 49 -15.56 -2.19 24.06
N ASP A 50 -16.44 -3.10 24.44
CA ASP A 50 -16.04 -4.41 24.94
C ASP A 50 -16.28 -5.45 23.84
N PRO A 51 -15.23 -6.13 23.35
CA PRO A 51 -15.40 -7.18 22.37
C PRO A 51 -16.06 -8.42 23.02
N PRO A 52 -16.88 -9.20 22.28
CA PRO A 52 -17.74 -10.26 22.82
C PRO A 52 -16.99 -11.47 23.41
N TRP A 53 -15.66 -11.45 23.45
CA TRP A 53 -14.82 -12.48 24.07
C TRP A 53 -14.34 -12.10 25.49
N ALA A 54 -14.66 -10.89 25.98
CA ALA A 54 -14.22 -10.39 27.27
C ALA A 54 -15.17 -10.70 28.45
N GLN A 55 -16.07 -11.69 28.32
CA GLN A 55 -16.79 -12.21 29.48
C GLN A 55 -16.01 -13.39 30.09
N PRO A 56 -15.51 -13.29 31.34
CA PRO A 56 -15.21 -14.50 32.08
C PRO A 56 -16.53 -15.24 32.29
N ALA A 57 -16.59 -16.49 31.84
CA ALA A 57 -17.67 -17.39 32.24
C ALA A 57 -17.65 -17.49 33.77
N ASP A 58 -18.62 -16.82 34.39
CA ASP A 58 -18.95 -16.97 35.80
C ASP A 58 -19.43 -18.43 35.96
N ASN A 59 -18.50 -19.32 36.27
CA ASN A 59 -18.80 -20.70 36.62
C ASN A 59 -19.47 -20.67 37.99
N GLY A 60 -20.78 -20.48 37.96
CA GLY A 60 -21.66 -20.66 39.09
C GLY A 60 -21.48 -22.06 39.68
N ASP A 61 -21.17 -22.04 40.97
CA ASP A 61 -21.12 -23.13 41.92
C ASP A 61 -22.39 -24.02 41.85
N ALA A 62 -22.23 -25.34 41.72
CA ALA A 62 -23.30 -26.30 41.98
C ALA A 62 -22.76 -27.72 42.28
N LEU A 63 -22.64 -27.99 43.58
CA LEU A 63 -22.91 -29.25 44.29
C LEU A 63 -22.14 -30.55 43.95
N VAL A 64 -21.27 -30.92 44.89
CA VAL A 64 -21.26 -32.17 45.69
C VAL A 64 -22.21 -33.31 45.25
N ALA A 65 -21.63 -34.47 44.94
CA ALA A 65 -22.09 -35.82 45.35
C ALA A 65 -20.93 -36.81 45.09
N GLN A 66 -20.15 -37.18 46.12
CA GLN A 66 -20.19 -38.48 46.82
C GLN A 66 -19.98 -39.72 45.93
N GLU A 67 -18.88 -40.43 46.20
CA GLU A 67 -18.57 -41.76 45.67
C GLU A 67 -19.64 -42.80 46.05
N PRO A 68 -19.60 -43.97 45.40
CA PRO A 68 -19.08 -45.10 46.17
C PRO A 68 -18.11 -46.03 45.40
N GLU A 69 -17.12 -46.51 46.15
CA GLU A 69 -16.30 -47.68 45.85
C GLU A 69 -17.15 -48.92 45.55
N VAL A 70 -16.76 -49.67 44.51
CA VAL A 70 -17.01 -51.12 44.44
C VAL A 70 -15.93 -51.84 43.63
N SER A 71 -15.59 -53.00 44.16
CA SER A 71 -14.43 -53.86 43.90
C SER A 71 -14.61 -54.82 42.70
N SER A 72 -13.45 -55.26 42.18
CA SER A 72 -13.19 -56.53 41.47
C SER A 72 -13.63 -56.70 40.02
N SER A 73 -12.66 -56.86 39.11
CA SER A 73 -12.36 -58.16 38.45
C SER A 73 -11.37 -57.98 37.29
N ALA A 74 -10.38 -58.86 37.25
CA ALA A 74 -9.26 -58.87 36.31
C ALA A 74 -9.66 -59.39 34.92
N LEU A 75 -9.45 -58.57 33.89
CA LEU A 75 -9.31 -59.00 32.48
C LEU A 75 -8.26 -58.11 31.78
N PRO A 76 -7.20 -58.65 31.15
CA PRO A 76 -6.24 -57.83 30.43
C PRO A 76 -6.86 -57.33 29.11
N PRO A 77 -6.77 -56.03 28.76
CA PRO A 77 -7.26 -55.57 27.46
C PRO A 77 -6.32 -56.04 26.35
N ALA A 78 -6.92 -56.66 25.32
CA ALA A 78 -6.25 -57.13 24.12
C ALA A 78 -5.38 -56.05 23.46
N LYS A 79 -4.25 -56.47 22.88
CA LYS A 79 -3.28 -55.64 22.14
C LYS A 79 -3.97 -54.80 21.06
N GLY A 80 -4.34 -53.57 21.41
CA GLY A 80 -4.86 -52.59 20.46
C GLY A 80 -3.77 -52.11 19.52
N SER A 81 -3.98 -52.29 18.22
CA SER A 81 -3.19 -51.68 17.16
C SER A 81 -3.16 -50.16 17.37
N LYS A 82 -2.01 -49.60 17.76
CA LYS A 82 -1.80 -48.16 17.87
C LYS A 82 -1.83 -47.54 16.47
N LYS A 83 -3.02 -47.16 15.98
CA LYS A 83 -3.14 -46.26 14.83
C LYS A 83 -2.48 -44.93 15.23
N GLN A 84 -1.36 -44.60 14.60
CA GLN A 84 -0.72 -43.29 14.73
C GLN A 84 -1.75 -42.21 14.34
N GLN A 85 -2.30 -41.52 15.33
CA GLN A 85 -3.13 -40.34 15.09
C GLN A 85 -2.19 -39.22 14.63
N LYS A 86 -2.23 -38.92 13.33
CA LYS A 86 -1.59 -37.71 12.80
C LYS A 86 -2.23 -36.50 13.51
N PRO A 87 -1.44 -35.54 14.03
CA PRO A 87 -2.00 -34.37 14.67
C PRO A 87 -2.80 -33.58 13.62
N LYS A 88 -4.12 -33.56 13.79
CA LYS A 88 -5.00 -32.73 12.98
C LYS A 88 -4.74 -31.29 13.42
N VAL A 89 -3.95 -30.57 12.63
CA VAL A 89 -3.89 -29.11 12.73
C VAL A 89 -5.33 -28.63 12.60
N SER A 90 -5.86 -27.99 13.65
CA SER A 90 -7.25 -27.56 13.64
C SER A 90 -7.46 -26.56 12.49
N ALA A 91 -8.64 -26.57 11.88
CA ALA A 91 -8.96 -25.63 10.81
C ALA A 91 -8.72 -24.16 11.24
N ALA A 92 -8.88 -23.87 12.54
CA ALA A 92 -8.54 -22.59 13.15
C ALA A 92 -7.03 -22.25 13.10
N ALA A 93 -6.15 -23.22 13.34
CA ALA A 93 -4.69 -23.01 13.25
C ALA A 93 -4.22 -22.80 11.79
N ALA A 94 -4.85 -23.48 10.82
CA ALA A 94 -4.59 -23.25 9.41
C ALA A 94 -5.09 -21.86 8.95
N ALA A 95 -6.27 -21.44 9.40
CA ALA A 95 -6.82 -20.11 9.10
C ALA A 95 -5.96 -18.98 9.69
N ARG A 96 -5.44 -19.14 10.92
CA ARG A 96 -4.52 -18.16 11.53
C ARG A 96 -3.23 -17.99 10.74
N ARG A 97 -2.59 -19.10 10.34
CA ARG A 97 -1.37 -19.04 9.51
C ARG A 97 -1.60 -18.36 8.18
N LYS A 98 -2.75 -18.63 7.53
CA LYS A 98 -3.09 -17.96 6.27
C LYS A 98 -3.26 -16.45 6.47
N TRP A 99 -3.96 -16.04 7.52
CA TRP A 99 -4.12 -14.62 7.85
C TRP A 99 -2.78 -13.94 8.14
N GLU A 100 -1.87 -14.59 8.87
CA GLU A 100 -0.53 -14.06 9.15
C GLU A 100 0.29 -13.89 7.86
N GLN A 101 0.21 -14.84 6.93
CA GLN A 101 0.86 -14.76 5.62
C GLN A 101 0.28 -13.61 4.78
N ASP A 102 -1.04 -13.52 4.69
CA ASP A 102 -1.73 -12.46 3.95
C ASP A 102 -1.36 -11.07 4.52
N GLN A 103 -1.24 -10.93 5.85
CA GLN A 103 -0.78 -9.69 6.48
C GLN A 103 0.68 -9.36 6.15
N ALA A 104 1.57 -10.37 6.18
CA ALA A 104 2.97 -10.18 5.85
C ALA A 104 3.16 -9.72 4.38
N GLU A 105 2.38 -10.29 3.45
CA GLU A 105 2.38 -9.88 2.04
C GLU A 105 1.92 -8.43 1.87
N VAL A 106 0.84 -8.04 2.55
CA VAL A 106 0.33 -6.66 2.50
C VAL A 106 1.35 -5.66 3.06
N ILE A 107 2.06 -6.01 4.12
CA ILE A 107 3.11 -5.15 4.70
C ILE A 107 4.28 -5.03 3.71
N ALA A 108 4.75 -6.14 3.13
CA ALA A 108 5.83 -6.14 2.16
C ALA A 108 5.50 -5.32 0.90
N GLU A 109 4.26 -5.42 0.39
CA GLU A 109 3.80 -4.64 -0.76
C GLU A 109 3.77 -3.15 -0.44
N ARG A 110 3.30 -2.77 0.76
CA ARG A 110 3.30 -1.36 1.21
C ARG A 110 4.71 -0.80 1.32
N GLU A 111 5.64 -1.55 1.91
CA GLU A 111 7.04 -1.13 2.02
C GLU A 111 7.71 -0.98 0.64
N ALA A 112 7.45 -1.91 -0.28
CA ALA A 112 7.96 -1.83 -1.64
C ALA A 112 7.39 -0.61 -2.38
N ALA A 113 6.11 -0.32 -2.21
CA ALA A 113 5.46 0.84 -2.80
C ALA A 113 6.01 2.17 -2.24
N GLU A 114 6.28 2.25 -0.93
CA GLU A 114 6.90 3.43 -0.31
C GLU A 114 8.33 3.63 -0.80
N LYS A 115 9.15 2.57 -0.83
CA LYS A 115 10.52 2.64 -1.40
C LYS A 115 10.51 3.11 -2.86
N ALA A 116 9.58 2.60 -3.68
CA ALA A 116 9.44 3.01 -5.07
C ALA A 116 9.04 4.49 -5.21
N LYS A 117 8.16 4.99 -4.33
CA LYS A 117 7.80 6.42 -4.29
C LYS A 117 8.99 7.28 -3.89
N GLU A 118 9.75 6.86 -2.87
CA GLU A 118 10.92 7.59 -2.41
C GLU A 118 11.98 7.69 -3.50
N LEU A 119 12.32 6.58 -4.15
CA LEU A 119 13.26 6.58 -5.28
C LEU A 119 12.80 7.53 -6.39
N ARG A 120 11.52 7.48 -6.75
CA ARG A 120 10.95 8.36 -7.78
C ARG A 120 10.98 9.84 -7.38
N LEU A 121 10.86 10.13 -6.09
CA LEU A 121 10.98 11.50 -5.57
C LEU A 121 12.43 11.98 -5.65
N GLN A 122 13.37 11.14 -5.21
CA GLN A 122 14.80 11.42 -5.29
C GLN A 122 15.26 11.66 -6.74
N GLU A 123 14.82 10.84 -7.69
CA GLU A 123 15.12 11.03 -9.11
C GLU A 123 14.58 12.36 -9.65
N GLN A 124 13.34 12.73 -9.26
CA GLN A 124 12.75 14.01 -9.65
C GLN A 124 13.52 15.19 -9.06
N ASP A 125 13.93 15.11 -7.80
CA ASP A 125 14.70 16.15 -7.14
C ASP A 125 16.10 16.27 -7.74
N ALA A 126 16.77 15.16 -8.04
CA ALA A 126 18.04 15.15 -8.74
C ALA A 126 17.90 15.78 -10.14
N ALA A 127 16.85 15.43 -10.90
CA ALA A 127 16.58 16.02 -12.20
C ALA A 127 16.29 17.53 -12.10
N ARG A 128 15.56 17.96 -11.06
CA ARG A 128 15.28 19.38 -10.81
C ARG A 128 16.55 20.15 -10.48
N ARG A 129 17.43 19.61 -9.62
CA ARG A 129 18.74 20.22 -9.29
C ARG A 129 19.60 20.38 -10.53
N ARG A 130 19.74 19.33 -11.35
CA ARG A 130 20.46 19.39 -12.64
C ARG A 130 19.92 20.48 -13.56
N ARG A 131 18.59 20.62 -13.68
CA ARG A 131 17.98 21.68 -14.48
C ARG A 131 18.30 23.08 -13.95
N MET A 132 18.28 23.27 -12.64
CA MET A 132 18.60 24.56 -12.03
C MET A 132 20.07 24.93 -12.22
N GLU A 133 20.99 23.99 -12.02
CA GLU A 133 22.42 24.17 -12.27
C GLU A 133 22.71 24.49 -13.73
N GLN A 134 22.08 23.77 -14.66
CA GLN A 134 22.18 24.06 -16.09
C GLN A 134 21.63 25.46 -16.43
N ALA A 135 20.47 25.82 -15.89
CA ALA A 135 19.91 27.16 -16.10
C ALA A 135 20.82 28.26 -15.54
N ALA A 136 21.48 28.02 -14.40
CA ALA A 136 22.44 28.95 -13.82
C ALA A 136 23.69 29.10 -14.72
N LYS A 137 24.27 27.99 -15.19
CA LYS A 137 25.41 27.99 -16.13
C LYS A 137 25.08 28.75 -17.42
N MET A 138 23.90 28.54 -17.98
CA MET A 138 23.44 29.20 -19.20
C MET A 138 23.17 30.70 -19.04
N LYS A 139 22.97 31.18 -17.80
CA LYS A 139 22.82 32.60 -17.47
C LYS A 139 24.15 33.30 -17.23
N MET A 140 25.27 32.55 -17.17
CA MET A 140 26.59 33.14 -16.96
C MET A 140 26.94 34.08 -18.11
N ARG A 141 27.52 35.22 -17.73
CA ARG A 141 28.00 36.26 -18.64
C ARG A 141 29.45 36.57 -18.33
N THR A 142 30.20 36.99 -19.35
CA THR A 142 31.56 37.47 -19.20
C THR A 142 31.58 38.80 -18.44
N LYS A 143 32.75 39.27 -18.01
CA LYS A 143 32.92 40.60 -17.40
C LYS A 143 32.42 41.75 -18.29
N ARG A 144 32.33 41.54 -19.61
CA ARG A 144 31.79 42.49 -20.59
C ARG A 144 30.29 42.30 -20.88
N GLY A 145 29.59 41.45 -20.10
CA GLY A 145 28.15 41.22 -20.23
C GLY A 145 27.72 40.26 -21.35
N GLN A 146 28.66 39.70 -22.11
CA GLN A 146 28.34 38.76 -23.20
C GLN A 146 27.98 37.37 -22.64
N PRO A 147 27.02 36.64 -23.23
CA PRO A 147 26.69 35.28 -22.80
C PRO A 147 27.88 34.34 -22.99
N VAL A 148 28.12 33.47 -22.01
CA VAL A 148 29.15 32.42 -22.14
C VAL A 148 28.60 31.28 -22.99
N LEU A 149 28.97 31.25 -24.27
CA LEU A 149 28.43 30.31 -25.26
C LEU A 149 28.95 28.86 -25.10
N GLY A 150 30.03 28.64 -24.35
CA GLY A 150 30.62 27.29 -24.17
C GLY A 150 29.58 26.25 -23.73
N PHE A 151 28.75 26.59 -22.75
CA PHE A 151 27.68 25.70 -22.26
C PHE A 151 26.54 25.48 -23.29
N GLN A 152 26.29 26.44 -24.18
CA GLN A 152 25.32 26.28 -25.28
C GLN A 152 25.84 25.28 -26.32
N VAL A 153 27.12 25.37 -26.66
CA VAL A 153 27.77 24.47 -27.62
C VAL A 153 27.81 23.04 -27.08
N GLU A 154 28.23 22.85 -25.82
CA GLU A 154 28.22 21.52 -25.17
C GLU A 154 26.82 20.88 -25.21
N ARG A 155 25.77 21.65 -24.91
CA ARG A 155 24.39 21.15 -24.97
C ARG A 155 23.95 20.76 -26.38
N MET A 156 24.37 21.51 -27.40
CA MET A 156 24.09 21.16 -28.79
C MET A 156 24.80 19.86 -29.17
N LEU A 157 26.05 19.69 -28.77
CA LEU A 157 26.82 18.47 -29.03
C LEU A 157 26.19 17.26 -28.32
N GLU A 158 25.78 17.38 -27.05
CA GLU A 158 25.04 16.34 -26.34
C GLU A 158 23.73 15.97 -27.05
N SER A 159 22.98 16.97 -27.53
CA SER A 159 21.73 16.75 -28.26
C SER A 159 21.96 16.00 -29.58
N ILE A 160 23.03 16.31 -30.29
CA ILE A 160 23.41 15.62 -31.53
C ILE A 160 23.81 14.18 -31.20
N GLN A 161 24.66 13.97 -30.21
CA GLN A 161 25.10 12.63 -29.79
C GLN A 161 23.94 11.76 -29.30
N GLN A 162 23.01 12.29 -28.52
CA GLN A 162 21.81 11.56 -28.08
C GLN A 162 20.91 11.17 -29.26
N LYS A 163 20.73 12.08 -30.23
CA LYS A 163 19.97 11.78 -31.45
C LYS A 163 20.61 10.66 -32.28
N HIS A 164 21.94 10.61 -32.32
CA HIS A 164 22.69 9.57 -33.02
C HIS A 164 22.76 8.23 -32.28
N ARG A 165 22.69 8.21 -30.94
CA ARG A 165 22.64 6.96 -30.14
C ARG A 165 21.26 6.33 -30.05
N GLY A 166 20.21 7.06 -30.40
CA GLY A 166 18.82 6.59 -30.40
C GLY A 166 18.32 6.06 -31.74
N LEU A 167 19.23 5.89 -32.72
CA LEU A 167 19.05 5.15 -33.97
C LEU A 167 19.76 3.79 -33.84
#